data_AF-A0A847T0H6-F1
#
_entry.id   AF-A0A847T0H6-F1
#
_cell.length_a   1.000
_cell.length_b   1.000
_cell.length_c   1.000
_cell.angle_alpha   90.00
_cell.angle_beta   90.00
_cell.angle_gamma   90.00
#
_symmetry.space_group_name_H-M   'P 1'
#
loop_
_entity.id
_entity.type
_entity.pdbx_description
1 polymer ?
#
loop_
_entity_poly.entity_id
_entity_poly.type
_entity_poly.pdbx_seq_one_letter_code
_entity_poly.pdbx_strand_id
1 'polypeptide(L)'
;MNSTDCANQAPQLRKPFKDPLVTLGLSVIPGIIGLFGIGHFYVGRPLRGIPFLVIGGIAAIMLIFRESSLLSGIVNSGVAALLYVFLLFILIASAVDALMLARAYNKEGMATGIALW
;
A
#
# COMPACT_ATOMS: atom_id res chain seq x y z
N MET A 1 -34.68 23.95 20.26
CA MET A 1 -33.81 22.93 19.62
C MET A 1 -34.72 21.80 19.16
N ASN A 2 -34.75 21.52 17.87
CA ASN A 2 -35.73 20.62 17.26
C ASN A 2 -35.25 19.16 17.44
N SER A 3 -36.13 18.28 17.90
CA SER A 3 -35.77 16.87 18.19
C SER A 3 -35.36 16.07 16.95
N THR A 4 -35.63 16.61 15.75
CA THR A 4 -35.22 16.06 14.46
C THR A 4 -33.76 16.30 14.12
N ASP A 5 -33.09 17.26 14.76
CA ASP A 5 -31.68 17.58 14.48
C ASP A 5 -30.74 16.51 15.06
N CYS A 6 -31.10 15.93 16.21
CA CYS A 6 -30.33 14.85 16.87
C CYS A 6 -30.39 13.52 16.12
N ALA A 7 -31.41 13.29 15.28
CA ALA A 7 -31.60 12.02 14.58
C ALA A 7 -30.88 11.95 13.20
N ASN A 8 -30.49 13.10 12.64
CA ASN A 8 -29.94 13.20 11.28
C ASN A 8 -28.46 13.58 11.21
N GLN A 9 -27.79 13.78 12.34
CA GLN A 9 -26.35 14.00 12.36
C GLN A 9 -25.63 12.66 12.26
N ALA A 10 -25.44 12.18 11.03
CA ALA A 10 -24.43 11.17 10.75
C ALA A 10 -23.11 11.64 11.39
N PRO A 11 -22.41 10.77 12.14
CA PRO A 11 -21.23 11.19 12.87
C PRO A 11 -20.19 11.71 11.88
N GLN A 12 -19.94 13.02 11.93
CA GLN A 12 -18.97 13.67 11.07
C GLN A 12 -17.57 13.18 11.44
N LEU A 13 -16.82 12.64 10.47
CA LEU A 13 -15.47 12.14 10.68
C LEU A 13 -14.61 13.27 11.26
N ARG A 14 -14.05 13.06 12.46
CA ARG A 14 -13.17 14.05 13.11
C ARG A 14 -11.83 14.27 12.37
N LYS A 15 -11.41 13.31 11.53
CA LYS A 15 -10.17 13.35 10.74
C LYS A 15 -10.49 13.32 9.23
N PRO A 16 -9.58 13.81 8.36
CA PRO A 16 -9.80 13.80 6.92
C PRO A 16 -9.97 12.37 6.39
N PHE A 17 -10.95 12.19 5.50
CA PHE A 17 -11.20 10.96 4.76
C PHE A 17 -9.98 10.58 3.92
N LYS A 18 -9.64 9.30 3.86
CA LYS A 18 -8.47 8.82 3.09
C LYS A 18 -8.93 8.22 1.78
N ASP A 19 -8.51 8.80 0.66
CA ASP A 19 -8.95 8.33 -0.64
C ASP A 19 -8.32 6.96 -0.98
N PRO A 20 -9.14 5.94 -1.27
CA PRO A 20 -8.66 4.61 -1.61
C PRO A 20 -7.90 4.62 -2.95
N LEU A 21 -8.30 5.48 -3.89
CA LEU A 21 -7.64 5.62 -5.19
C LEU A 21 -6.24 6.23 -5.04
N VAL A 22 -6.10 7.27 -4.20
CA VAL A 22 -4.80 7.89 -3.90
C VAL A 22 -3.90 6.87 -3.21
N THR A 23 -4.43 6.13 -2.24
CA THR A 23 -3.70 5.06 -1.56
C THR A 23 -3.18 4.01 -2.54
N LEU A 24 -4.02 3.58 -3.49
CA LEU A 24 -3.65 2.59 -4.50
C LEU A 24 -2.61 3.14 -5.48
N GLY A 25 -2.79 4.37 -5.97
CA GLY A 25 -1.80 5.05 -6.81
C GLY A 25 -0.44 5.17 -6.12
N LEU A 26 -0.43 5.55 -4.84
CA LEU A 26 0.78 5.68 -4.02
C LEU A 26 1.43 4.33 -3.71
N SER A 27 0.71 3.22 -3.76
CA SER A 27 1.28 1.88 -3.61
C SER A 27 1.87 1.35 -4.91
N VAL A 28 1.20 1.57 -6.04
CA VAL A 28 1.57 0.95 -7.32
C VAL A 28 2.67 1.73 -8.02
N ILE A 29 2.54 3.06 -8.15
CA ILE A 29 3.48 3.89 -8.93
C ILE A 29 4.92 3.77 -8.40
N PRO A 30 5.19 4.05 -7.11
CA PRO A 30 6.53 3.87 -6.58
C PRO A 30 6.86 2.38 -6.36
N GLY A 31 5.85 1.53 -6.18
CA GLY A 31 6.02 0.09 -6.10
C GLY A 31 6.68 -0.52 -7.34
N ILE A 32 6.37 -0.05 -8.56
CA ILE A 32 7.02 -0.52 -9.79
C ILE A 32 8.55 -0.31 -9.77
N ILE A 33 9.03 0.71 -9.05
CA ILE A 33 10.46 1.04 -8.89
C ILE A 33 11.07 0.24 -7.72
N GLY A 34 10.29 -0.64 -7.09
CA GLY A 34 10.67 -1.44 -5.93
C GLY A 34 10.47 -0.73 -4.59
N LEU A 35 9.72 0.38 -4.54
CA LEU A 35 9.29 0.95 -3.26
C LEU A 35 7.93 0.38 -2.82
N PHE A 36 7.87 -0.94 -2.67
CA PHE A 36 6.64 -1.60 -2.22
C PHE A 36 6.24 -1.12 -0.82
N GLY A 37 4.94 -1.00 -0.54
CA GLY A 37 4.45 -0.64 0.80
C GLY A 37 4.44 0.84 1.15
N ILE A 38 4.79 1.76 0.23
CA ILE A 38 4.67 3.21 0.47
C ILE A 38 3.23 3.64 0.80
N GLY A 39 2.21 3.01 0.21
CA GLY A 39 0.82 3.33 0.52
C GLY A 39 0.44 3.10 1.99
N HIS A 40 1.12 2.21 2.71
CA HIS A 40 0.89 2.03 4.15
C HIS A 40 1.30 3.25 4.98
N PHE A 41 2.27 4.04 4.53
CA PHE A 41 2.67 5.30 5.17
C PHE A 41 1.58 6.34 5.00
N TYR A 42 0.95 6.42 3.83
CA TYR A 42 -0.19 7.31 3.58
C TYR A 42 -1.39 6.95 4.47
N VAL A 43 -1.67 5.66 4.64
CA VAL A 43 -2.75 5.21 5.53
C VAL A 43 -2.40 5.41 7.00
N GLY A 44 -1.12 5.58 7.36
CA GLY A 44 -0.68 5.83 8.75
C GLY A 44 -0.34 4.57 9.54
N ARG A 45 -0.10 3.43 8.84
CA ARG A 45 0.37 2.18 9.45
C ARG A 45 1.72 1.75 8.86
N PRO A 46 2.81 2.50 9.13
CA PRO A 46 4.13 2.20 8.57
C PRO A 46 4.64 0.82 8.98
N LEU A 47 4.30 0.33 10.17
CA LEU A 47 4.68 -1.00 10.66
C LEU A 47 4.29 -2.15 9.72
N ARG A 48 3.17 -2.04 9.00
CA ARG A 48 2.76 -3.03 7.99
C ARG A 48 3.45 -2.81 6.64
N GLY A 49 3.87 -1.59 6.33
CA GLY A 49 4.58 -1.23 5.10
C GLY A 49 6.07 -1.57 5.10
N ILE A 50 6.74 -1.53 6.26
CA ILE A 50 8.18 -1.84 6.41
C ILE A 50 8.59 -3.18 5.78
N PRO A 51 7.92 -4.33 6.05
CA PRO A 51 8.34 -5.60 5.45
C PRO A 51 8.24 -5.58 3.92
N PHE A 52 7.22 -4.93 3.35
CA PHE A 52 7.10 -4.78 1.91
C PHE A 52 8.20 -3.87 1.35
N LEU A 53 8.51 -2.76 2.04
CA LEU A 53 9.61 -1.86 1.66
C LEU A 53 10.96 -2.57 1.60
N VAL A 54 11.24 -3.45 2.55
CA VAL A 54 12.48 -4.24 2.57
C VAL A 54 12.53 -5.19 1.37
N ILE A 55 11.45 -5.92 1.11
CA ILE A 55 11.36 -6.84 -0.03
C ILE A 55 11.50 -6.08 -1.36
N GLY A 56 10.83 -4.94 -1.47
CA GLY A 56 10.90 -4.08 -2.64
C GLY A 56 12.29 -3.48 -2.84
N GLY A 57 12.94 -3.02 -1.78
CA GLY A 57 14.30 -2.49 -1.85
C GLY A 57 15.30 -3.54 -2.33
N ILE A 58 15.20 -4.77 -1.82
CA ILE A 58 16.01 -5.90 -2.30
C ILE A 58 15.74 -6.18 -3.78
N ALA A 59 14.47 -6.13 -4.19
CA ALA A 59 14.08 -6.32 -5.59
C ALA A 59 14.61 -5.21 -6.51
N ALA A 60 14.55 -3.94 -6.08
CA ALA A 60 15.10 -2.80 -6.80
C ALA A 60 16.61 -2.94 -6.99
N ILE A 61 17.34 -3.32 -5.93
CA ILE A 61 18.77 -3.59 -5.98
C ILE A 61 19.05 -4.72 -6.97
N MET A 62 18.34 -5.84 -6.88
CA MET A 62 18.48 -6.95 -7.83
C MET A 62 18.27 -6.51 -9.29
N LEU A 63 17.31 -5.60 -9.54
CA LEU A 63 17.05 -5.03 -10.87
C LEU A 63 18.14 -4.08 -11.35
N ILE A 64 18.66 -3.21 -10.49
CA ILE A 64 19.72 -2.27 -10.84
C ILE A 64 21.01 -3.04 -11.16
N PHE A 65 21.33 -4.05 -10.37
CA PHE A 65 22.53 -4.88 -10.55
C PHE A 65 22.37 -5.92 -11.67
N ARG A 66 21.15 -6.19 -12.17
CA ARG A 66 20.90 -7.07 -13.33
C ARG A 66 21.66 -6.64 -14.58
N GLU A 67 21.72 -5.34 -14.83
CA GLU A 67 22.41 -4.78 -16.01
C GLU A 67 23.94 -4.74 -15.83
N SER A 68 24.45 -5.06 -14.64
CA SER A 68 25.88 -5.24 -14.42
C SER A 68 26.33 -6.63 -14.89
N SER A 69 27.38 -6.64 -15.70
CA SER A 69 27.92 -7.83 -16.41
C SER A 69 28.32 -9.01 -15.52
N LEU A 70 28.39 -8.83 -14.20
CA LEU A 70 28.77 -9.86 -13.22
C LEU A 70 27.61 -10.80 -12.80
N LEU A 71 26.34 -10.41 -12.95
CA LEU A 71 25.18 -11.25 -12.57
C LEU A 71 24.36 -11.77 -13.76
N SER A 72 24.66 -11.33 -14.98
CA SER A 72 23.85 -11.57 -16.19
C SER A 72 23.42 -13.04 -16.41
N GLY A 73 24.27 -14.02 -16.08
CA GLY A 73 23.96 -15.44 -16.22
C GLY A 73 22.86 -15.97 -15.29
N ILE A 74 22.68 -15.39 -14.11
CA ILE A 74 21.63 -15.79 -13.15
C ILE A 74 20.30 -15.11 -13.51
N VAL A 75 20.34 -13.84 -13.94
CA VAL A 75 19.15 -12.99 -14.12
C VAL A 75 18.47 -13.13 -15.49
N ASN A 76 19.07 -13.85 -16.44
CA ASN A 76 18.45 -14.20 -17.73
C ASN A 76 18.01 -15.68 -17.81
N SER A 77 17.98 -16.37 -16.67
CA SER A 77 17.50 -17.74 -16.56
C SER A 77 15.98 -17.80 -16.32
N GLY A 78 15.37 -18.97 -16.52
CA GLY A 78 13.96 -19.20 -16.15
C GLY A 78 13.66 -18.91 -14.67
N VAL A 79 14.68 -18.94 -13.80
CA VAL A 79 14.56 -18.58 -12.37
C VAL A 79 14.25 -17.10 -12.18
N ALA A 80 14.82 -16.23 -13.02
CA ALA A 80 14.55 -14.80 -12.96
C ALA A 80 13.09 -14.48 -13.31
N ALA A 81 12.53 -15.16 -14.32
CA ALA A 81 11.12 -15.01 -14.69
C ALA A 81 10.18 -15.38 -13.52
N LEU A 82 10.48 -16.46 -12.78
CA LEU A 82 9.72 -16.84 -11.59
C LEU A 82 9.82 -15.79 -10.48
N LEU A 83 11.00 -15.22 -10.25
CA LEU A 83 11.19 -14.12 -9.31
C LEU A 83 10.38 -12.89 -9.70
N TYR A 84 10.33 -12.52 -10.98
CA TYR A 84 9.50 -11.40 -11.46
C TYR A 84 8.01 -11.60 -11.18
N VAL A 85 7.48 -12.80 -11.47
CA VAL A 85 6.08 -13.13 -11.18
C VAL A 85 5.80 -13.06 -9.68
N PHE A 86 6.72 -13.57 -8.86
CA PHE A 86 6.62 -13.50 -7.41
C PHE A 86 6.64 -12.06 -6.87
N LEU A 87 7.53 -11.20 -7.39
CA LEU A 87 7.58 -9.78 -7.02
C LEU A 87 6.32 -9.03 -7.43
N LEU A 88 5.77 -9.34 -8.60
CA LEU A 88 4.52 -8.75 -9.08
C LEU A 88 3.33 -9.16 -8.20
N PHE A 89 3.30 -10.42 -7.73
CA PHE A 89 2.35 -10.87 -6.73
C PHE A 89 2.48 -10.09 -5.41
N ILE A 90 3.70 -9.88 -4.90
CA ILE A 90 3.94 -9.11 -3.67
C ILE A 90 3.54 -7.64 -3.84
N LEU A 91 3.82 -7.03 -5.00
CA LEU A 91 3.38 -5.67 -5.31
C LEU A 91 1.87 -5.55 -5.21
N ILE A 92 1.13 -6.46 -5.86
CA ILE A 92 -0.34 -6.48 -5.81
C ILE A 92 -0.82 -6.70 -4.38
N ALA A 93 -0.26 -7.67 -3.66
CA ALA A 93 -0.63 -7.97 -2.28
C ALA A 93 -0.44 -6.75 -1.37
N SER A 94 0.68 -6.03 -1.50
CA SER A 94 0.96 -4.82 -0.72
C SER A 94 -0.03 -3.69 -1.05
N ALA A 95 -0.40 -3.52 -2.33
CA ALA A 95 -1.36 -2.51 -2.76
C ALA A 95 -2.79 -2.82 -2.28
N VAL A 96 -3.19 -4.10 -2.33
CA VAL A 96 -4.49 -4.57 -1.83
C VAL A 96 -4.57 -4.40 -0.31
N ASP A 97 -3.52 -4.76 0.43
CA ASP A 97 -3.51 -4.57 1.89
C ASP A 97 -3.64 -3.09 2.25
N ALA A 98 -2.85 -2.20 1.61
CA ALA A 98 -2.96 -0.75 1.82
C ALA A 98 -4.38 -0.22 1.50
N LEU A 99 -5.00 -0.69 0.42
CA LEU A 99 -6.37 -0.35 0.05
C LEU A 99 -7.39 -0.84 1.10
N MET A 100 -7.23 -2.07 1.59
CA MET A 100 -8.09 -2.62 2.63
C MET A 100 -8.00 -1.80 3.91
N LEU A 101 -6.80 -1.38 4.32
CA LEU A 101 -6.63 -0.50 5.48
C LEU A 101 -7.30 0.86 5.27
N ALA A 102 -7.19 1.47 4.09
CA ALA A 102 -7.86 2.74 3.79
C ALA A 102 -9.39 2.60 3.84
N ARG A 103 -9.93 1.51 3.29
CA ARG A 103 -11.37 1.22 3.35
C ARG A 103 -11.85 0.95 4.77
N ALA A 104 -11.09 0.20 5.56
CA ALA A 104 -11.40 -0.05 6.98
C ALA A 104 -11.43 1.26 7.77
N TYR A 105 -10.41 2.11 7.58
CA TYR A 105 -10.35 3.44 8.19
C TYR A 105 -11.60 4.27 7.94
N ASN A 106 -12.02 4.35 6.67
CA ASN A 106 -13.20 5.12 6.27
C ASN A 106 -14.49 4.52 6.81
N LYS A 107 -14.63 3.18 6.77
CA LYS A 107 -15.83 2.47 7.25
C LYS A 107 -16.03 2.69 8.75
N GLU A 108 -14.97 2.56 9.54
CA GLU A 108 -15.05 2.68 11.00
C GLU A 108 -15.21 4.14 11.43
N GLY A 109 -14.55 5.07 10.74
CA GLY A 109 -14.76 6.51 10.93
C GLY A 109 -16.20 6.93 10.66
N MET A 110 -16.85 6.38 9.63
CA MET A 110 -18.27 6.65 9.35
C MET A 110 -19.22 6.02 10.37
N ALA A 111 -18.83 4.90 10.99
CA ALA A 111 -19.67 4.22 11.98
C ALA A 111 -19.59 4.88 13.37
N THR A 112 -18.44 5.43 13.73
CA THR A 112 -18.17 5.88 15.11
C THR A 112 -17.90 7.39 15.23
N GLY A 113 -17.67 8.10 14.12
CA GLY A 113 -17.23 9.51 14.11
C GLY A 113 -15.77 9.73 14.53
N ILE A 114 -15.12 8.68 15.02
CA ILE A 114 -13.72 8.66 15.43
C ILE A 114 -12.92 7.83 14.43
N ALA A 115 -11.86 8.43 13.91
CA ALA A 115 -10.92 7.73 13.06
C ALA A 115 -10.11 6.71 13.89
N LEU A 116 -9.93 5.51 13.34
CA LEU A 116 -9.29 4.41 14.05
C LEU A 116 -7.80 4.64 14.36
N TRP A 117 -7.16 5.56 13.62
CA TRP A 117 -5.80 6.04 13.88
C TRP A 117 -5.54 7.42 13.24
#